data_AF-A0A927LH63-F1
#
_entry.id   AF-A0A927LH63-F1
#
_cell.length_a   1.000
_cell.length_b   1.000
_cell.length_c   1.000
_cell.angle_alpha   90.00
_cell.angle_beta   90.00
_cell.angle_gamma   90.00
#
_symmetry.space_group_name_H-M   'P 1'
#
loop_
_entity.id
_entity.type
_entity.pdbx_description
1 polymer ?
#
loop_
_entity_poly.entity_id
_entity_poly.type
_entity_poly.pdbx_seq_one_letter_code
_entity_poly.pdbx_strand_id
1 'polypeptide(L)'
;MKNIVKISLLSAVFALASCKDNKSETTDKATTETADSQQYSCEMHPEVHGKKGEECSKCGMALTVPVAHEEVIEEVKEMDVTKSKSAFSIDMILNDYLKLKNALASDDATLATASSKALEITLQKTTTDKIEADLLTQYNTIADAAKQHTATITENAGKIAAQRNAFALLSADMHNFIKMFNTDKKLYQDYCPMYNQGKNGYWISEIKDIKNPYYGAEMLTCGGITKEL
;
A
#
# COMPACT_ATOMS: atom_id res chain seq x y z
N MET A 1 -34.02 41.69 -40.07
CA MET A 1 -35.45 41.34 -39.90
C MET A 1 -35.50 40.28 -38.80
N LYS A 2 -35.51 40.68 -37.52
CA LYS A 2 -36.68 40.86 -36.63
C LYS A 2 -37.59 39.63 -36.56
N ASN A 3 -37.71 39.08 -35.34
CA ASN A 3 -38.89 38.53 -34.63
C ASN A 3 -38.41 37.36 -33.74
N ILE A 4 -38.07 37.56 -32.45
CA ILE A 4 -38.93 37.78 -31.27
C ILE A 4 -40.14 36.84 -31.25
N VAL A 5 -40.07 35.82 -30.38
CA VAL A 5 -41.23 35.23 -29.69
C VAL A 5 -40.83 34.96 -28.24
N LYS A 6 -41.34 35.79 -27.33
CA LYS A 6 -41.51 35.52 -25.89
C LYS A 6 -43.02 35.57 -25.64
N ILE A 7 -43.58 34.64 -24.87
CA ILE A 7 -44.92 34.57 -24.22
C ILE A 7 -45.00 33.12 -23.68
N SER A 8 -45.44 32.74 -22.49
CA SER A 8 -46.29 33.30 -21.42
C SER A 8 -45.90 32.55 -20.12
N LEU A 9 -45.66 33.16 -18.96
CA LEU A 9 -46.64 33.69 -17.99
C LEU A 9 -47.83 32.76 -17.73
N LEU A 10 -47.73 31.96 -16.65
CA LEU A 10 -48.88 31.44 -15.92
C LEU A 10 -48.72 31.78 -14.43
N SER A 11 -49.55 32.73 -14.00
CA SER A 11 -49.71 33.20 -12.64
C SER A 11 -50.75 32.33 -11.94
N ALA A 12 -50.45 31.80 -10.75
CA ALA A 12 -51.46 31.26 -9.85
C ALA A 12 -51.34 31.95 -8.49
N VAL A 13 -52.27 32.86 -8.24
CA VAL A 13 -52.55 33.46 -6.93
C VAL A 13 -53.59 32.56 -6.25
N PHE A 14 -53.28 32.05 -5.06
CA PHE A 14 -54.31 31.65 -4.09
C PHE A 14 -53.99 32.28 -2.74
N ALA A 15 -55.01 32.92 -2.18
CA ALA A 15 -54.98 33.81 -1.03
C ALA A 15 -55.22 33.05 0.29
N LEU A 16 -54.59 33.57 1.37
CA LEU A 16 -55.09 33.85 2.74
C LEU A 16 -55.88 32.74 3.49
N ALA A 17 -55.76 32.49 4.80
CA ALA A 17 -55.01 33.05 5.92
C ALA A 17 -55.27 32.16 7.15
N SER A 18 -54.29 32.05 8.06
CA SER A 18 -54.54 32.09 9.51
C SER A 18 -53.23 32.30 10.27
N CYS A 19 -53.23 33.36 11.06
CA CYS A 19 -52.16 33.79 11.95
C CYS A 19 -52.01 32.83 13.15
N LYS A 20 -50.80 32.68 13.70
CA LYS A 20 -50.39 33.36 14.95
C LYS A 20 -49.00 32.91 15.41
N ASP A 21 -48.22 33.90 15.82
CA ASP A 21 -46.82 33.89 16.25
C ASP A 21 -46.49 32.89 17.37
N ASN A 22 -45.33 32.23 17.33
CA ASN A 22 -44.13 32.71 18.03
C ASN A 22 -42.92 31.74 17.91
N LYS A 23 -41.77 32.33 17.57
CA LYS A 23 -40.39 31.95 17.97
C LYS A 23 -39.68 30.78 17.25
N SER A 24 -38.93 31.18 16.20
CA SER A 24 -37.49 30.91 15.94
C SER A 24 -36.96 29.52 16.34
N GLU A 25 -36.85 28.60 15.38
CA GLU A 25 -35.64 28.24 14.60
C GLU A 25 -34.70 27.28 15.36
N THR A 26 -34.21 26.14 14.85
CA THR A 26 -34.39 25.46 13.57
C THR A 26 -34.14 23.96 13.77
N THR A 27 -34.97 23.23 13.06
CA THR A 27 -35.11 21.81 12.76
C THR A 27 -33.83 21.07 12.36
N ASP A 28 -33.80 19.79 12.75
CA ASP A 28 -33.28 18.69 11.95
C ASP A 28 -33.51 18.89 10.45
N LYS A 29 -32.46 18.72 9.66
CA LYS A 29 -32.61 18.29 8.28
C LYS A 29 -31.39 17.51 7.81
N ALA A 30 -31.63 16.23 7.56
CA ALA A 30 -30.80 15.38 6.73
C ALA A 30 -30.67 15.96 5.31
N THR A 31 -29.46 15.98 4.73
CA THR A 31 -29.24 15.68 3.31
C THR A 31 -27.77 15.34 3.02
N THR A 32 -27.57 14.13 2.48
CA THR A 32 -26.62 13.69 1.41
C THR A 32 -25.14 14.07 1.41
N GLU A 33 -24.31 13.02 1.51
CA GLU A 33 -23.26 12.59 0.56
C GLU A 33 -22.33 13.65 -0.05
N THR A 34 -21.04 13.59 0.32
CA THR A 34 -19.95 13.10 -0.56
C THR A 34 -18.63 13.08 0.22
N ALA A 35 -17.76 12.16 -0.18
CA ALA A 35 -16.54 11.74 0.50
C ALA A 35 -15.47 12.83 0.64
N ASP A 36 -14.94 12.98 1.85
CA ASP A 36 -13.56 13.42 2.07
C ASP A 36 -13.01 12.61 3.26
N SER A 37 -12.17 11.62 2.95
CA SER A 37 -11.61 10.66 3.92
C SER A 37 -10.38 11.22 4.65
N GLN A 38 -10.21 12.54 4.69
CA GLN A 38 -9.07 13.19 5.31
C GLN A 38 -9.27 13.28 6.83
N GLN A 39 -8.54 12.46 7.59
CA GLN A 39 -8.46 12.57 9.04
C GLN A 39 -7.42 13.61 9.47
N TYR A 40 -7.60 14.16 10.67
CA TYR A 40 -6.76 15.17 11.29
C TYR A 40 -6.40 14.75 12.72
N SER A 41 -5.23 15.17 13.19
CA SER A 41 -4.69 14.86 14.51
C SER A 41 -4.42 16.13 15.33
N CYS A 42 -4.26 15.95 16.64
CA CYS A 42 -3.91 17.02 17.57
C CYS A 42 -2.39 17.24 17.57
N GLU A 43 -1.96 18.51 17.46
CA GLU A 43 -0.53 18.88 17.50
C GLU A 43 0.20 18.38 18.75
N MET A 44 -0.51 18.30 19.88
CA MET A 44 0.03 17.86 21.17
C MET A 44 -0.24 16.38 21.47
N HIS A 45 -1.20 15.77 20.78
CA HIS A 45 -1.60 14.37 20.95
C HIS A 45 -1.81 13.73 19.58
N PRO A 46 -0.72 13.41 18.84
CA PRO A 46 -0.82 12.86 17.49
C PRO A 46 -1.59 11.54 17.41
N GLU A 47 -1.83 10.87 18.54
CA GLU A 47 -2.65 9.65 18.68
C GLU A 47 -4.17 9.90 18.67
N VAL A 48 -4.64 11.15 18.78
CA VAL A 48 -6.06 11.50 18.74
C VAL A 48 -6.43 11.94 17.32
N HIS A 49 -7.30 11.18 16.64
CA HIS A 49 -7.70 11.41 15.25
C HIS A 49 -9.20 11.69 15.13
N GLY A 50 -9.57 12.46 14.12
CA GLY A 50 -10.96 12.85 13.85
C GLY A 50 -11.07 13.71 12.61
N LYS A 51 -12.20 14.40 12.45
CA LYS A 51 -12.38 15.37 11.36
C LYS A 51 -11.67 16.68 11.69
N LYS A 52 -11.35 17.44 10.65
CA LYS A 52 -10.77 18.79 10.80
C LYS A 52 -11.64 19.64 11.72
N GLY A 53 -11.05 20.19 12.78
CA GLY A 53 -11.73 21.09 13.70
C GLY A 53 -12.53 20.41 14.81
N GLU A 54 -12.58 19.08 14.89
CA GLU A 54 -13.14 18.40 16.05
C GLU A 54 -12.27 18.63 17.30
N GLU A 55 -12.87 18.56 18.48
CA GLU A 55 -12.15 18.75 19.74
C GLU A 55 -11.36 17.49 20.12
N CYS A 56 -10.08 17.66 20.43
CA CYS A 56 -9.23 16.60 20.95
C CYS A 56 -9.75 16.13 22.31
N SER A 57 -10.05 14.84 22.44
CA SER A 57 -10.58 14.24 23.67
C SER A 57 -9.64 14.33 24.89
N LYS A 58 -8.35 14.63 24.68
CA LYS A 58 -7.35 14.72 25.75
C LYS A 58 -7.09 16.15 26.24
N CYS A 59 -7.17 17.14 25.35
CA CYS A 59 -6.80 18.52 25.68
C CYS A 59 -7.84 19.57 25.27
N GLY A 60 -8.90 19.19 24.57
CA GLY A 60 -9.97 20.08 24.10
C GLY A 60 -9.58 20.98 22.92
N MET A 61 -8.34 20.92 22.42
CA MET A 61 -7.92 21.72 21.27
C MET A 61 -8.40 21.11 19.96
N ALA A 62 -8.64 21.96 18.95
CA ALA A 62 -9.08 21.52 17.63
C ALA A 62 -8.03 20.63 16.92
N LEU A 63 -8.49 19.61 16.20
CA LEU A 63 -7.66 18.78 15.32
C LEU A 63 -7.32 19.54 14.04
N THR A 64 -6.05 19.87 13.84
CA THR A 64 -5.59 20.78 12.78
C THR A 64 -4.58 20.14 11.83
N VAL A 65 -3.86 19.11 12.27
CA VAL A 65 -2.78 18.49 11.49
C VAL A 65 -3.37 17.39 10.63
N PRO A 66 -3.33 17.48 9.29
CA PRO A 66 -3.81 16.38 8.45
C PRO A 66 -3.01 15.13 8.77
N VAL A 67 -3.71 14.07 9.17
CA VAL A 67 -3.14 12.72 9.16
C VAL A 67 -3.02 12.40 7.68
N ALA A 68 -1.79 12.45 7.15
CA ALA A 68 -1.53 11.89 5.83
C ALA A 68 -2.19 10.52 5.82
N HIS A 69 -3.13 10.30 4.88
CA HIS A 69 -3.92 9.07 4.78
C HIS A 69 -2.99 7.93 5.13
N GLU A 70 -3.18 7.35 6.32
CA GLU A 70 -2.40 6.23 6.75
C GLU A 70 -2.68 5.20 5.66
N GLU A 71 -1.65 4.94 4.83
CA GLU A 71 -1.69 3.97 3.75
C GLU A 71 -2.43 2.78 4.32
N VAL A 72 -3.52 2.34 3.68
CA VAL A 72 -4.20 1.13 4.11
C VAL A 72 -3.13 0.04 4.14
N ILE A 73 -2.62 -0.23 5.35
CA ILE A 73 -1.56 -1.18 5.59
C ILE A 73 -2.28 -2.50 5.50
N GLU A 74 -2.34 -3.08 4.29
CA GLU A 74 -2.64 -4.50 4.20
C GLU A 74 -1.60 -5.19 5.06
N GLU A 75 -2.08 -5.77 6.16
CA GLU A 75 -1.33 -6.73 6.93
C GLU A 75 -0.82 -7.77 5.92
N VAL A 76 0.50 -7.97 5.91
CA VAL A 76 1.16 -8.92 5.02
C VAL A 76 0.72 -10.33 5.43
N LYS A 77 -0.46 -10.74 4.98
CA LYS A 77 -1.02 -12.04 5.29
C LYS A 77 -0.38 -13.04 4.35
N GLU A 78 0.47 -13.91 4.90
CA GLU A 78 0.98 -15.05 4.15
C GLU A 78 -0.19 -15.80 3.51
N MET A 79 -0.10 -16.00 2.20
CA MET A 79 -1.08 -16.82 1.50
C MET A 79 -0.87 -18.27 1.92
N ASP A 80 -1.97 -18.99 2.14
CA ASP A 80 -1.93 -20.44 2.27
C ASP A 80 -1.72 -21.04 0.89
N VAL A 81 -0.46 -21.19 0.50
CA VAL A 81 -0.06 -21.69 -0.82
C VAL A 81 0.19 -23.19 -0.80
N THR A 82 -0.30 -23.87 -1.83
CA THR A 82 -0.02 -25.29 -2.06
C THR A 82 1.37 -25.43 -2.70
N LYS A 83 2.21 -26.31 -2.15
CA LYS A 83 3.55 -26.59 -2.69
C LYS A 83 3.45 -27.37 -4.02
N SER A 84 4.10 -26.84 -5.06
CA SER A 84 4.25 -27.47 -6.37
C SER A 84 5.13 -28.71 -6.30
N LYS A 85 4.83 -29.67 -7.18
CA LYS A 85 5.64 -30.88 -7.44
C LYS A 85 6.35 -30.79 -8.80
N SER A 86 6.10 -29.73 -9.56
CA SER A 86 6.66 -29.49 -10.88
C SER A 86 8.14 -29.08 -10.85
N ALA A 87 8.77 -29.11 -12.03
CA ALA A 87 10.12 -28.61 -12.24
C ALA A 87 10.15 -27.10 -12.61
N PHE A 88 9.08 -26.35 -12.32
CA PHE A 88 9.08 -24.90 -12.52
C PHE A 88 10.09 -24.24 -11.56
N SER A 89 10.89 -23.30 -12.07
CA SER A 89 11.91 -22.60 -11.29
C SER A 89 11.62 -21.11 -11.23
N ILE A 90 11.81 -20.54 -10.04
CA ILE A 90 11.70 -19.11 -9.75
C ILE A 90 13.07 -18.42 -9.67
N ASP A 91 14.16 -19.08 -10.07
CA ASP A 91 15.51 -18.58 -9.82
C ASP A 91 15.81 -17.22 -10.47
N MET A 92 15.26 -16.96 -11.67
CA MET A 92 15.41 -15.66 -12.32
C MET A 92 14.67 -14.56 -11.57
N ILE A 93 13.45 -14.84 -11.10
CA ILE A 93 12.65 -13.92 -10.28
C ILE A 93 13.41 -13.60 -8.99
N LEU A 94 13.92 -14.63 -8.30
CA LEU A 94 14.70 -14.46 -7.07
C LEU A 94 15.98 -13.67 -7.29
N ASN A 95 16.73 -13.94 -8.37
CA ASN A 95 17.96 -13.20 -8.67
C ASN A 95 17.68 -11.70 -8.88
N ASP A 96 16.61 -11.35 -9.58
CA ASP A 96 16.27 -9.95 -9.82
C ASP A 96 15.72 -9.27 -8.56
N TYR A 97 14.93 -9.99 -7.73
CA TYR A 97 14.56 -9.52 -6.40
C TYR A 97 15.78 -9.24 -5.51
N LEU A 98 16.78 -10.13 -5.48
CA LEU A 98 17.97 -9.95 -4.67
C LEU A 98 18.79 -8.74 -5.11
N LYS A 99 18.87 -8.44 -6.42
CA LYS A 99 19.48 -7.20 -6.92
C LYS A 99 18.77 -5.96 -6.40
N LEU A 100 17.44 -5.96 -6.45
CA LEU A 100 16.61 -4.87 -5.91
C LEU A 100 16.81 -4.72 -4.39
N LYS A 101 16.74 -5.81 -3.64
CA LYS A 101 16.99 -5.85 -2.20
C LYS A 101 18.35 -5.24 -1.85
N ASN A 102 19.40 -5.65 -2.56
CA ASN A 102 20.75 -5.17 -2.32
C ASN A 102 20.92 -3.67 -2.66
N ALA A 103 20.27 -3.19 -3.71
CA ALA A 103 20.26 -1.77 -4.05
C ALA A 103 19.59 -0.91 -2.95
N LEU A 104 18.48 -1.39 -2.39
CA LEU A 104 17.80 -0.71 -1.28
C LEU A 104 18.62 -0.72 0.02
N ALA A 105 19.33 -1.83 0.29
CA ALA A 105 20.25 -1.93 1.43
C ALA A 105 21.48 -1.03 1.27
N SER A 106 21.87 -0.68 0.04
CA SER A 106 22.98 0.23 -0.24
C SER A 106 22.56 1.69 -0.44
N ASP A 107 21.31 2.05 -0.09
CA ASP A 107 20.74 3.38 -0.30
C ASP A 107 20.70 3.87 -1.77
N ASP A 108 20.80 2.95 -2.74
CA ASP A 108 20.82 3.31 -4.17
C ASP A 108 19.41 3.26 -4.77
N ALA A 109 18.69 4.37 -4.62
CA ALA A 109 17.34 4.53 -5.16
C ALA A 109 17.26 4.39 -6.69
N THR A 110 18.34 4.72 -7.41
CA THR A 110 18.38 4.66 -8.87
C THR A 110 18.55 3.22 -9.34
N LEU A 111 19.50 2.49 -8.74
CA LEU A 111 19.69 1.07 -8.99
C LEU A 111 18.48 0.24 -8.52
N ALA A 112 17.82 0.66 -7.43
CA ALA A 112 16.56 0.05 -7.00
C ALA A 112 15.48 0.19 -8.09
N THR A 113 15.27 1.38 -8.65
CA THR A 113 14.35 1.56 -9.79
C THR A 113 14.73 0.68 -10.98
N ALA A 114 16.01 0.63 -11.36
CA ALA A 114 16.46 -0.18 -12.49
C ALA A 114 16.26 -1.68 -12.25
N SER A 115 16.57 -2.16 -11.04
CA SER A 115 16.41 -3.57 -10.65
C SER A 115 14.94 -3.95 -10.53
N SER A 116 14.08 -3.05 -10.05
CA SER A 116 12.63 -3.26 -9.99
C SER A 116 12.02 -3.44 -11.39
N LYS A 117 12.39 -2.58 -12.36
CA LYS A 117 11.98 -2.73 -13.75
C LYS A 117 12.43 -4.07 -14.36
N ALA A 118 13.65 -4.50 -14.06
CA ALA A 118 14.15 -5.78 -14.53
C ALA A 118 13.33 -6.95 -13.96
N LEU A 119 13.02 -6.91 -12.66
CA LEU A 119 12.17 -7.91 -12.01
C LEU A 119 10.75 -7.93 -12.60
N GLU A 120 10.13 -6.77 -12.82
CA GLU A 120 8.82 -6.66 -13.44
C GLU A 120 8.80 -7.32 -14.83
N ILE A 121 9.82 -7.05 -15.65
CA ILE A 121 9.99 -7.66 -16.98
C ILE A 121 10.16 -9.18 -16.87
N THR A 122 10.93 -9.66 -15.90
CA THR A 122 11.12 -11.09 -15.64
C THR A 122 9.79 -11.75 -15.26
N LEU A 123 9.00 -11.14 -14.37
CA LEU A 123 7.66 -11.61 -14.00
C LEU A 123 6.72 -11.68 -15.21
N GLN A 124 6.75 -10.68 -16.09
CA GLN A 124 5.92 -10.64 -17.31
C GLN A 124 6.32 -11.72 -18.33
N LYS A 125 7.61 -12.06 -18.42
CA LYS A 125 8.15 -12.98 -19.44
C LYS A 125 8.23 -14.44 -18.98
N THR A 126 8.03 -14.71 -17.69
CA THR A 126 8.15 -16.06 -17.14
C THR A 126 7.06 -16.97 -17.73
N THR A 127 7.46 -18.08 -18.35
CA THR A 127 6.54 -19.04 -18.95
C THR A 127 6.00 -20.00 -17.91
N THR A 128 4.67 -20.15 -17.87
CA THR A 128 3.96 -20.92 -16.83
C THR A 128 3.54 -22.31 -17.30
N ASP A 129 4.05 -22.78 -18.44
CA ASP A 129 3.73 -24.05 -19.08
C ASP A 129 4.04 -25.28 -18.22
N LYS A 130 4.94 -25.12 -17.25
CA LYS A 130 5.36 -26.18 -16.31
C LYS A 130 4.63 -26.13 -14.97
N ILE A 131 3.78 -25.13 -14.73
CA ILE A 131 3.02 -25.00 -13.49
C ILE A 131 1.77 -25.88 -13.60
N GLU A 132 1.45 -26.63 -12.54
CA GLU A 132 0.24 -27.43 -12.48
C GLU A 132 -1.02 -26.55 -12.57
N ALA A 133 -2.05 -27.05 -13.27
CA ALA A 133 -3.23 -26.26 -13.59
C ALA A 133 -3.99 -25.76 -12.34
N ASP A 134 -3.96 -26.52 -11.24
CA ASP A 134 -4.56 -26.18 -9.95
C ASP A 134 -3.76 -25.13 -9.16
N LEU A 135 -2.48 -24.93 -9.50
CA LEU A 135 -1.61 -23.92 -8.89
C LEU A 135 -1.52 -22.64 -9.71
N LEU A 136 -1.89 -22.67 -10.99
CA LEU A 136 -1.75 -21.54 -11.90
C LEU A 136 -2.50 -20.29 -11.40
N THR A 137 -3.69 -20.45 -10.79
CA THR A 137 -4.42 -19.32 -10.20
C THR A 137 -3.64 -18.69 -9.05
N GLN A 138 -3.07 -19.50 -8.14
CA GLN A 138 -2.30 -18.99 -7.01
C GLN A 138 -1.00 -18.32 -7.49
N TYR A 139 -0.31 -18.92 -8.46
CA TYR A 139 0.85 -18.31 -9.12
C TYR A 139 0.50 -16.94 -9.70
N ASN A 140 -0.58 -16.86 -10.49
CA ASN A 140 -0.98 -15.61 -11.14
C ASN A 140 -1.31 -14.53 -10.12
N THR A 141 -2.00 -14.87 -9.02
CA THR A 141 -2.27 -13.91 -7.93
C THR A 141 -0.98 -13.34 -7.35
N ILE A 142 0.00 -14.19 -7.03
CA ILE A 142 1.29 -13.75 -6.47
C ILE A 142 2.08 -12.93 -7.51
N ALA A 143 2.10 -13.38 -8.76
CA ALA A 143 2.81 -12.69 -9.84
C ALA A 143 2.19 -11.33 -10.16
N ASP A 144 0.87 -11.21 -10.13
CA ASP A 144 0.16 -9.95 -10.35
C ASP A 144 0.42 -8.95 -9.22
N ALA A 145 0.37 -9.39 -7.97
CA ALA A 145 0.75 -8.56 -6.81
C ALA A 145 2.22 -8.12 -6.90
N ALA A 146 3.14 -9.06 -7.17
CA ALA A 146 4.56 -8.74 -7.33
C ALA A 146 4.81 -7.72 -8.45
N LYS A 147 4.12 -7.86 -9.59
CA LYS A 147 4.18 -6.87 -10.69
C LYS A 147 3.70 -5.49 -10.23
N GLN A 148 2.58 -5.42 -9.52
CA GLN A 148 2.08 -4.15 -8.96
C GLN A 148 3.09 -3.51 -8.01
N HIS A 149 3.65 -4.28 -7.07
CA HIS A 149 4.64 -3.76 -6.14
C HIS A 149 5.93 -3.29 -6.86
N THR A 150 6.40 -4.02 -7.89
CA THR A 150 7.54 -3.57 -8.70
C THR A 150 7.25 -2.29 -9.50
N ALA A 151 6.01 -2.12 -9.98
CA ALA A 151 5.58 -0.90 -10.64
C ALA A 151 5.56 0.28 -9.65
N THR A 152 5.01 0.10 -8.45
CA THR A 152 5.01 1.13 -7.40
C THR A 152 6.43 1.57 -6.99
N ILE A 153 7.37 0.63 -6.87
CA ILE A 153 8.79 0.95 -6.61
C ILE A 153 9.39 1.79 -7.76
N THR A 154 9.03 1.44 -8.99
CA THR A 154 9.49 2.13 -10.19
C THR A 154 8.94 3.55 -10.30
N GLU A 155 7.65 3.73 -10.03
CA GLU A 155 6.95 5.03 -10.03
C GLU A 155 7.51 5.99 -8.97
N ASN A 156 8.04 5.44 -7.87
CA ASN A 156 8.69 6.18 -6.79
C ASN A 156 10.21 6.37 -7.00
N ALA A 157 10.67 6.46 -8.26
CA ALA A 157 12.06 6.68 -8.58
C ALA A 157 12.67 7.88 -7.81
N GLY A 158 13.82 7.63 -7.17
CA GLY A 158 14.53 8.62 -6.34
C GLY A 158 13.92 8.86 -4.95
N LYS A 159 12.78 8.26 -4.61
CA LYS A 159 12.12 8.38 -3.30
C LYS A 159 12.32 7.10 -2.48
N ILE A 160 13.52 6.93 -1.93
CA ILE A 160 13.91 5.65 -1.33
C ILE A 160 12.98 5.14 -0.22
N ALA A 161 12.43 6.04 0.61
CA ALA A 161 11.47 5.65 1.64
C ALA A 161 10.20 5.02 1.04
N ALA A 162 9.63 5.61 -0.01
CA ALA A 162 8.46 5.06 -0.70
C ALA A 162 8.79 3.74 -1.43
N GLN A 163 10.00 3.62 -2.00
CA GLN A 163 10.47 2.37 -2.59
C GLN A 163 10.56 1.23 -1.56
N ARG A 164 11.01 1.54 -0.34
CA ARG A 164 11.11 0.57 0.77
C ARG A 164 9.76 0.08 1.27
N ASN A 165 8.76 0.96 1.35
CA ASN A 165 7.41 0.58 1.73
C ASN A 165 6.84 -0.44 0.74
N ALA A 166 6.92 -0.16 -0.57
CA ALA A 166 6.48 -1.10 -1.61
C ALA A 166 7.32 -2.40 -1.64
N PHE A 167 8.63 -2.31 -1.34
CA PHE A 167 9.50 -3.48 -1.24
C PHE A 167 9.11 -4.46 -0.12
N ALA A 168 8.54 -3.97 0.99
CA ALA A 168 8.06 -4.84 2.05
C ALA A 168 6.91 -5.75 1.58
N LEU A 169 5.99 -5.21 0.77
CA LEU A 169 4.91 -6.00 0.15
C LEU A 169 5.48 -6.99 -0.87
N LEU A 170 6.40 -6.55 -1.74
CA LEU A 170 7.09 -7.43 -2.69
C LEU A 170 7.83 -8.59 -2.01
N SER A 171 8.41 -8.34 -0.82
CA SER A 171 9.11 -9.38 -0.06
C SER A 171 8.17 -10.49 0.40
N ALA A 172 6.91 -10.17 0.67
CA ALA A 172 5.88 -11.15 0.97
C ALA A 172 5.56 -12.04 -0.24
N ASP A 173 5.44 -11.43 -1.42
CA ASP A 173 5.20 -12.18 -2.66
C ASP A 173 6.34 -13.16 -2.93
N MET A 174 7.58 -12.75 -2.69
CA MET A 174 8.74 -13.64 -2.83
C MET A 174 8.72 -14.79 -1.83
N HIS A 175 8.30 -14.54 -0.59
CA HIS A 175 8.11 -15.63 0.37
C HIS A 175 7.02 -16.61 -0.11
N ASN A 176 5.92 -16.12 -0.68
CA ASN A 176 4.87 -16.97 -1.27
C ASN A 176 5.40 -17.78 -2.47
N PHE A 177 6.22 -17.18 -3.35
CA PHE A 177 6.87 -17.92 -4.45
C PHE A 177 7.77 -19.05 -3.93
N ILE A 178 8.62 -18.77 -2.94
CA ILE A 178 9.51 -19.79 -2.36
C ILE A 178 8.71 -20.90 -1.69
N LYS A 179 7.66 -20.55 -0.93
CA LYS A 179 6.79 -21.53 -0.28
C LYS A 179 6.07 -22.41 -1.31
N MET A 180 5.71 -21.85 -2.47
CA MET A 180 5.06 -22.59 -3.56
C MET A 180 6.01 -23.48 -4.34
N PHE A 181 7.16 -22.99 -4.81
CA PHE A 181 8.00 -23.72 -5.78
C PHE A 181 9.31 -24.26 -5.20
N ASN A 182 9.68 -23.87 -3.98
CA ASN A 182 11.02 -24.09 -3.43
C ASN A 182 12.13 -23.41 -4.26
N THR A 183 13.37 -23.52 -3.80
CA THR A 183 14.56 -23.16 -4.59
C THR A 183 15.74 -23.99 -4.09
N ASP A 184 16.69 -24.27 -4.98
CA ASP A 184 17.97 -24.89 -4.60
C ASP A 184 18.99 -23.83 -4.12
N LYS A 185 18.64 -22.55 -4.20
CA LYS A 185 19.46 -21.46 -3.69
C LYS A 185 19.46 -21.52 -2.17
N LYS A 186 20.66 -21.42 -1.59
CA LYS A 186 20.79 -21.22 -0.15
C LYS A 186 20.34 -19.80 0.21
N LEU A 187 19.15 -19.69 0.80
CA LEU A 187 18.55 -18.41 1.19
C LEU A 187 18.22 -18.38 2.68
N TYR A 188 18.01 -17.18 3.20
CA TYR A 188 17.61 -16.91 4.57
C TYR A 188 16.40 -15.99 4.56
N GLN A 189 15.46 -16.26 5.47
CA GLN A 189 14.44 -15.28 5.80
C GLN A 189 14.94 -14.42 6.95
N ASP A 190 15.26 -13.19 6.63
CA ASP A 190 15.68 -12.19 7.60
C ASP A 190 14.45 -11.41 8.10
N TYR A 191 14.62 -10.72 9.23
CA TYR A 191 13.62 -9.81 9.75
C TYR A 191 14.24 -8.57 10.40
N CYS A 192 13.48 -7.48 10.45
CA CYS A 192 13.79 -6.26 11.20
C CYS A 192 12.67 -6.00 12.21
N PRO A 193 12.94 -6.08 13.53
CA PRO A 193 11.91 -5.87 14.54
C PRO A 193 11.43 -4.42 14.64
N MET A 194 12.20 -3.47 14.11
CA MET A 194 11.88 -2.04 14.18
C MET A 194 11.12 -1.52 12.96
N TYR A 195 10.96 -2.35 11.93
CA TYR A 195 10.25 -1.96 10.71
C TYR A 195 8.85 -1.43 11.03
N ASN A 196 8.47 -0.35 10.36
CA ASN A 196 7.15 0.28 10.44
C ASN A 196 6.62 0.41 11.88
N GLN A 197 7.41 1.07 12.74
CA GLN A 197 7.08 1.33 14.14
C GLN A 197 6.91 0.05 14.98
N GLY A 198 7.70 -0.99 14.69
CA GLY A 198 7.72 -2.22 15.49
C GLY A 198 6.84 -3.36 14.96
N LYS A 199 6.30 -3.25 13.73
CA LYS A 199 5.40 -4.25 13.13
C LYS A 199 6.12 -5.47 12.55
N ASN A 200 7.46 -5.52 12.65
CA ASN A 200 8.35 -6.47 11.99
C ASN A 200 8.28 -6.39 10.45
N GLY A 201 9.44 -6.42 9.79
CA GLY A 201 9.55 -6.47 8.33
C GLY A 201 10.41 -7.66 7.95
N TYR A 202 10.01 -8.42 6.93
CA TYR A 202 10.69 -9.64 6.51
C TYR A 202 11.16 -9.55 5.06
N TRP A 203 12.38 -10.02 4.80
CA TRP A 203 12.93 -10.12 3.45
C TRP A 203 13.71 -11.40 3.25
N ILE A 204 14.01 -11.70 1.99
CA ILE A 204 14.84 -12.85 1.63
C ILE A 204 16.26 -12.40 1.32
N SER A 205 17.25 -13.12 1.87
CA SER A 205 18.68 -12.83 1.69
C SER A 205 19.45 -14.07 1.23
N GLU A 206 20.49 -13.85 0.44
CA GLU A 206 21.42 -14.84 -0.08
C GLU A 206 22.71 -14.95 0.77
N ILE A 207 22.84 -14.09 1.78
CA ILE A 207 23.99 -14.04 2.70
C ILE A 207 23.51 -14.09 4.15
N LYS A 208 24.37 -14.60 5.05
CA LYS A 208 24.09 -14.64 6.50
C LYS A 208 24.22 -13.28 7.18
N ASP A 209 25.03 -12.39 6.62
CA ASP A 209 25.21 -11.06 7.18
C ASP A 209 23.97 -10.23 6.92
N ILE A 210 23.38 -9.68 7.98
CA ILE A 210 22.21 -8.81 7.88
C ILE A 210 22.57 -7.54 7.11
N LYS A 211 21.84 -7.31 6.01
CA LYS A 211 21.88 -6.10 5.18
C LYS A 211 20.46 -5.59 4.99
N ASN A 212 20.01 -4.77 5.93
CA ASN A 212 18.63 -4.33 6.08
C ASN A 212 18.19 -3.40 4.93
N PRO A 213 17.30 -3.85 4.03
CA PRO A 213 16.86 -3.05 2.89
C PRO A 213 15.90 -1.92 3.28
N TYR A 214 15.29 -1.97 4.47
CA TYR A 214 14.31 -0.97 4.94
C TYR A 214 14.95 0.27 5.55
N TYR A 215 16.19 0.17 6.01
CA TYR A 215 16.89 1.29 6.66
C TYR A 215 18.23 1.63 6.02
N GLY A 216 18.79 0.76 5.16
CA GLY A 216 20.04 1.03 4.48
C GLY A 216 21.17 1.33 5.46
N ALA A 217 22.01 2.33 5.17
CA ALA A 217 23.15 2.69 6.02
C ALA A 217 22.76 3.10 7.45
N GLU A 218 21.54 3.60 7.68
CA GLU A 218 21.08 4.04 9.00
C GLU A 218 21.04 2.88 10.00
N MET A 219 20.58 1.71 9.57
CA MET A 219 20.46 0.51 10.41
C MET A 219 20.81 -0.76 9.65
N LEU A 220 21.92 -0.74 8.91
CA LEU A 220 22.25 -1.79 7.93
C LEU A 220 22.32 -3.20 8.54
N THR A 221 22.78 -3.30 9.79
CA THR A 221 22.92 -4.56 10.51
C THR A 221 21.77 -4.83 11.48
N CYS A 222 20.73 -4.00 11.50
CA CYS A 222 19.57 -4.18 12.36
C CYS A 222 18.69 -5.31 11.81
N GLY A 223 18.44 -6.32 12.64
CA GLY A 223 17.62 -7.46 12.31
C GLY A 223 18.23 -8.78 12.77
N GLY A 224 17.67 -9.86 12.27
CA GLY A 224 18.18 -11.21 12.50
C GLY A 224 17.66 -12.19 11.46
N ILE A 225 18.15 -13.43 11.52
CA ILE A 225 17.69 -14.53 10.68
C ILE A 225 16.59 -15.27 11.43
N THR A 226 15.45 -15.50 10.79
CA THR A 226 14.37 -16.34 11.32
C THR A 226 14.51 -17.80 10.94
N LYS A 227 14.92 -18.10 9.70
CA LYS A 227 15.14 -19.46 9.19
C LYS A 227 16.04 -19.46 7.95
N GLU A 228 16.74 -20.58 7.75
CA GLU A 228 17.33 -20.96 6.44
C GLU A 228 16.21 -21.58 5.59
N LEU A 229 16.11 -21.19 4.32
CA LEU A 229 15.05 -21.60 3.37
C LEU A 229 15.52 -22.71 2.43
#